data_AF-A0A955AWA0-F1
#
_entry.id   AF-A0A955AWA0-F1
#
_cell.length_a   1.000
_cell.length_b   1.000
_cell.length_c   1.000
_cell.angle_alpha   90.00
_cell.angle_beta   90.00
_cell.angle_gamma   90.00
#
_symmetry.space_group_name_H-M   'P 1'
#
loop_
_entity.id
_entity.type
_entity.pdbx_description
1 polymer ?
#
loop_
_entity_poly.entity_id
_entity_poly.type
_entity_poly.pdbx_seq_one_letter_code
_entity_poly.pdbx_strand_id
1 'polypeptide(L)'
;MKIAFVRSLSMVVGLLVATSFLSISGCGRPRTERTVTTPVANSEVSEDELRDEIDAILTWTYQNRHLNLRDHAAWQILHGALTYQRDFLVDHNGQRVSAVDHILQGGSMTGWVARPGNMIEQTGRVGLQTVLEQGSKTGQGHTDQWMAILAQCELPPDQPIQLDGQTFTMEDMIWQAMWDVPRNVDREYSWTLIGLTSYLPTDFQWQAQDGQTWSIEKLVQIETEHDVHA
;
A
#
# COMPACT_ATOMS: atom_id res chain seq x y z
N MET A 1 -18.36 -58.26 -41.06
CA MET A 1 -19.21 -59.45 -41.32
C MET A 1 -19.06 -60.41 -40.15
N LYS A 2 -20.19 -60.82 -39.53
CA LYS A 2 -20.38 -61.82 -38.44
C LYS A 2 -19.99 -61.30 -37.03
N ILE A 3 -20.90 -61.01 -36.07
CA ILE A 3 -22.07 -61.75 -35.52
C ILE A 3 -21.59 -63.15 -35.07
N ALA A 4 -21.75 -63.67 -33.85
CA ALA A 4 -22.94 -63.71 -33.01
C ALA A 4 -22.65 -64.49 -31.70
N PHE A 5 -23.47 -64.22 -30.68
CA PHE A 5 -24.13 -65.18 -29.77
C PHE A 5 -23.26 -66.01 -28.79
N VAL A 6 -23.67 -66.32 -27.55
CA VAL A 6 -24.91 -67.01 -27.14
C VAL A 6 -25.27 -66.68 -25.68
N ARG A 7 -26.57 -66.73 -25.39
CA ARG A 7 -27.32 -66.55 -24.14
C ARG A 7 -27.20 -67.72 -23.13
N SER A 8 -27.84 -67.51 -21.97
CA SER A 8 -28.48 -68.48 -21.05
C SER A 8 -27.63 -68.86 -19.83
N LEU A 9 -28.14 -69.02 -18.60
CA LEU A 9 -29.49 -68.98 -18.03
C LEU A 9 -29.31 -69.03 -16.49
N SER A 10 -30.14 -68.27 -15.77
CA SER A 10 -30.58 -68.36 -14.36
C SER A 10 -29.79 -69.21 -13.33
N MET A 11 -29.43 -68.60 -12.20
CA MET A 11 -30.05 -68.95 -10.91
C MET A 11 -29.74 -67.89 -9.83
N VAL A 12 -30.82 -67.43 -9.19
CA VAL A 12 -30.83 -66.54 -8.03
C VAL A 12 -30.46 -67.33 -6.77
N VAL A 13 -29.51 -66.84 -5.98
CA VAL A 13 -29.46 -67.08 -4.53
C VAL A 13 -29.13 -65.77 -3.86
N GLY A 14 -30.07 -65.29 -3.04
CA GLY A 14 -29.98 -64.02 -2.33
C GLY A 14 -28.92 -64.06 -1.23
N LEU A 15 -28.28 -62.92 -1.04
CA LEU A 15 -27.58 -62.61 0.20
C LEU A 15 -28.09 -61.26 0.70
N LEU A 16 -28.86 -61.34 1.78
CA LEU A 16 -29.23 -60.22 2.64
C LEU A 16 -27.95 -59.62 3.22
N VAL A 17 -27.61 -58.40 2.79
CA VAL A 17 -26.70 -57.53 3.54
C VAL A 17 -27.51 -56.32 3.96
N ALA A 18 -27.78 -56.24 5.25
CA ALA A 18 -28.40 -55.08 5.88
C ALA A 18 -27.45 -53.89 5.79
N THR A 19 -27.77 -52.93 4.91
CA THR A 19 -27.11 -51.63 4.88
C THR A 19 -27.74 -50.73 5.94
N SER A 20 -27.01 -50.52 7.03
CA SER A 20 -27.33 -49.50 8.02
C SER A 20 -27.26 -48.10 7.37
N PHE A 21 -28.41 -47.48 7.15
CA PHE A 21 -28.50 -46.05 6.85
C PHE A 21 -28.15 -45.27 8.13
N LEU A 22 -26.92 -44.75 8.19
CA LEU A 22 -26.57 -43.67 9.11
C LEU A 22 -27.20 -42.37 8.59
N SER A 23 -28.42 -42.09 9.06
CA SER A 23 -29.02 -40.77 8.95
C SER A 23 -28.23 -39.81 9.83
N ILE A 24 -27.44 -38.93 9.23
CA ILE A 24 -26.89 -37.77 9.92
C ILE A 24 -28.06 -36.80 10.14
N SER A 25 -28.75 -36.96 11.27
CA SER A 25 -29.68 -35.95 11.77
C SER A 25 -28.86 -34.73 12.19
N GLY A 26 -28.63 -33.83 11.24
CA GLY A 26 -28.17 -32.48 11.55
C GLY A 26 -29.18 -31.83 12.48
N CYS A 27 -28.76 -31.54 13.71
CA CYS A 27 -29.52 -30.70 14.63
C CYS A 27 -29.64 -29.30 14.03
N GLY A 28 -30.69 -29.08 13.24
CA GLY A 28 -31.11 -27.76 12.82
C GLY A 28 -31.56 -26.98 14.05
N ARG A 29 -30.65 -26.23 14.66
CA ARG A 29 -31.06 -25.17 15.59
C ARG A 29 -31.92 -24.18 14.78
N PRO A 30 -33.13 -23.83 15.24
CA PRO A 30 -33.89 -22.78 14.59
C PRO A 30 -33.03 -21.52 14.53
N ARG A 31 -32.94 -20.92 13.34
CA ARG A 31 -32.29 -19.64 13.14
C ARG A 31 -33.08 -18.63 13.97
N THR A 32 -32.63 -18.38 15.19
CA THR A 32 -33.08 -17.22 15.95
C THR A 32 -32.65 -16.03 15.11
N GLU A 33 -33.60 -15.38 14.47
CA GLU A 33 -33.42 -14.07 13.88
C GLU A 33 -32.96 -13.18 15.03
N ARG A 34 -31.64 -12.97 15.13
CA ARG A 34 -31.14 -11.93 16.01
C ARG A 34 -31.69 -10.65 15.41
N THR A 35 -32.68 -10.07 16.08
CA THR A 35 -32.93 -8.65 15.94
C THR A 35 -31.59 -7.99 16.22
N VAL A 36 -30.90 -7.56 15.18
CA VAL A 36 -29.78 -6.65 15.31
C VAL A 36 -30.43 -5.38 15.78
N THR A 37 -30.55 -5.21 17.10
CA THR A 37 -30.65 -3.88 17.66
C THR A 37 -29.36 -3.21 17.25
N THR A 38 -29.40 -2.43 16.17
CA THR A 38 -28.40 -1.41 15.92
C THR A 38 -28.20 -0.72 17.27
N PRO A 39 -26.98 -0.72 17.84
CA PRO A 39 -26.76 0.07 19.03
C PRO A 39 -27.12 1.50 18.61
N VAL A 40 -28.21 2.01 19.19
CA VAL A 40 -28.47 3.44 19.17
C VAL A 40 -27.25 4.00 19.88
N ALA A 41 -26.40 4.71 19.13
CA ALA A 41 -25.28 5.45 19.69
C ALA A 41 -25.86 6.40 20.74
N ASN A 42 -25.86 5.95 21.99
CA ASN A 42 -26.30 6.76 23.11
C ASN A 42 -25.12 7.65 23.49
N SER A 43 -25.41 8.95 23.57
CA SER A 43 -24.52 10.13 23.63
C SER A 43 -23.86 10.48 22.30
N GLU A 44 -24.30 11.61 21.72
CA GLU A 44 -23.50 12.38 20.78
C GLU A 44 -22.24 12.81 21.53
N VAL A 45 -21.12 12.13 21.28
CA VAL A 45 -19.80 12.60 21.73
C VAL A 45 -19.62 13.98 21.10
N SER A 46 -19.33 14.99 21.90
CA SER A 46 -19.09 16.32 21.36
C SER A 46 -17.83 16.33 20.48
N GLU A 47 -17.77 17.23 19.50
CA GLU A 47 -16.58 17.36 18.65
C GLU A 47 -15.30 17.65 19.46
N ASP A 48 -15.44 18.36 20.59
CA ASP A 48 -14.34 18.66 21.50
C ASP A 48 -13.88 17.41 22.27
N GLU A 49 -14.80 16.61 22.80
CA GLU A 49 -14.45 15.33 23.44
C GLU A 49 -13.77 14.37 22.47
N LEU A 50 -14.27 14.28 21.22
CA LEU A 50 -13.65 13.44 20.20
C LEU A 50 -12.24 13.93 19.85
N ARG A 51 -12.04 15.25 19.75
CA ARG A 51 -10.72 15.85 19.50
C ARG A 51 -9.75 15.51 20.63
N ASP A 52 -10.17 15.69 21.88
CA ASP A 52 -9.34 15.39 23.05
C ASP A 52 -8.95 13.91 23.11
N GLU A 53 -9.87 13.00 22.75
CA GLU A 53 -9.58 11.57 22.66
C GLU A 53 -8.57 11.24 21.55
N ILE A 54 -8.71 11.87 20.37
CA ILE A 54 -7.76 11.73 19.26
C ILE A 54 -6.37 12.24 19.66
N ASP A 55 -6.30 13.43 20.25
CA ASP A 55 -5.03 14.04 20.68
C ASP A 55 -4.36 13.20 21.77
N ALA A 56 -5.13 12.65 22.70
CA ALA A 56 -4.63 11.76 23.75
C ALA A 56 -4.04 10.46 23.16
N ILE A 57 -4.71 9.82 22.20
CA ILE A 57 -4.20 8.57 21.61
C ILE A 57 -3.00 8.81 20.69
N LEU A 58 -2.97 9.93 19.96
CA LEU A 58 -1.81 10.35 19.16
C LEU A 58 -0.61 10.59 20.07
N THR A 59 -0.78 11.37 21.14
CA THR A 59 0.27 11.64 22.12
C THR A 59 0.78 10.36 22.77
N TRP A 60 -0.13 9.51 23.24
CA TRP A 60 0.23 8.26 23.88
C TRP A 60 0.98 7.33 22.91
N THR A 61 0.50 7.19 21.68
CA THR A 61 1.15 6.35 20.66
C THR A 61 2.55 6.85 20.33
N TYR A 62 2.71 8.16 20.14
CA TYR A 62 4.00 8.78 19.86
C TYR A 62 5.03 8.53 20.97
N GLN A 63 4.61 8.61 22.24
CA GLN A 63 5.47 8.48 23.41
C GLN A 63 5.76 7.03 23.85
N ASN A 64 4.90 6.06 23.48
CA ASN A 64 4.94 4.73 24.07
C ASN A 64 5.09 3.60 23.02
N ARG A 65 4.78 3.84 21.75
CA ARG A 65 4.83 2.81 20.70
C ARG A 65 5.96 3.07 19.71
N HIS A 66 7.18 3.01 20.21
CA HIS A 66 8.37 3.28 19.42
C HIS A 66 8.72 2.12 18.46
N LEU A 67 9.07 2.48 17.23
CA LEU A 67 9.76 1.61 16.28
C LEU A 67 11.27 1.87 16.35
N ASN A 68 12.05 0.95 15.80
CA ASN A 68 13.51 1.03 15.79
C ASN A 68 14.08 0.55 14.45
N LEU A 69 15.24 1.09 14.06
CA LEU A 69 15.89 0.79 12.78
C LEU A 69 16.51 -0.61 12.68
N ARG A 70 16.65 -1.33 13.80
CA ARG A 70 17.25 -2.66 13.85
C ARG A 70 16.24 -3.76 13.50
N ASP A 71 15.04 -3.65 14.05
CA ASP A 71 14.03 -4.71 14.03
C ASP A 71 12.88 -4.42 13.05
N HIS A 72 12.70 -3.17 12.65
CA HIS A 72 11.59 -2.74 11.78
C HIS A 72 12.10 -2.27 10.43
N ALA A 73 11.32 -2.53 9.39
CA ALA A 73 11.62 -2.11 8.02
C ALA A 73 10.95 -0.77 7.66
N ALA A 74 11.37 -0.18 6.54
CA ALA A 74 10.88 1.08 6.01
C ALA A 74 9.36 1.07 5.83
N TRP A 75 8.77 -0.07 5.45
CA TRP A 75 7.33 -0.21 5.43
C TRP A 75 6.69 0.11 6.78
N GLN A 76 7.16 -0.43 7.89
CA GLN A 76 6.56 -0.11 9.20
C GLN A 76 6.91 1.32 9.65
N ILE A 77 8.15 1.73 9.40
CA ILE A 77 8.69 3.00 9.88
C ILE A 77 8.10 4.20 9.14
N LEU A 78 8.19 4.24 7.81
CA LEU A 78 7.79 5.41 7.03
C LEU A 78 6.27 5.64 7.04
N HIS A 79 5.45 4.62 7.26
CA HIS A 79 4.01 4.84 7.47
C HIS A 79 3.72 5.61 8.77
N GLY A 80 4.60 5.57 9.77
CA GLY A 80 4.49 6.45 10.94
C GLY A 80 4.59 7.93 10.59
N ALA A 81 5.32 8.27 9.51
CA ALA A 81 5.43 9.63 9.00
C ALA A 81 4.13 10.14 8.33
N LEU A 82 3.19 9.26 7.98
CA LEU A 82 1.87 9.71 7.53
C LEU A 82 1.07 10.40 8.65
N THR A 83 1.36 10.06 9.91
CA THR A 83 0.69 10.65 11.09
C THR A 83 1.53 11.75 11.72
N TYR A 84 2.82 11.51 11.91
CA TYR A 84 3.70 12.43 12.65
C TYR A 84 4.70 13.18 11.75
N GLN A 85 4.59 13.03 10.43
CA GLN A 85 5.42 13.72 9.43
C GLN A 85 6.91 13.60 9.76
N ARG A 86 7.66 14.70 9.59
CA ARG A 86 9.09 14.79 9.86
C ARG A 86 9.44 14.60 11.33
N ASP A 87 8.48 14.80 12.24
CA ASP A 87 8.65 14.63 13.68
C ASP A 87 8.54 13.16 14.14
N PHE A 88 8.27 12.22 13.22
CA PHE A 88 8.20 10.79 13.56
C PHE A 88 9.57 10.25 14.00
N LEU A 89 9.71 9.98 15.31
CA LEU A 89 10.96 9.50 15.90
C LEU A 89 11.00 7.97 15.99
N VAL A 90 12.18 7.41 15.68
CA VAL A 90 12.52 5.99 15.84
C VAL A 90 13.79 5.82 16.65
N ASP A 91 13.93 4.66 17.29
CA ASP A 91 15.15 4.33 18.03
C ASP A 91 16.25 3.88 17.08
N HIS A 92 17.41 4.51 17.20
CA HIS A 92 18.64 4.13 16.51
C HIS A 92 19.78 4.11 17.54
N ASN A 93 20.25 2.92 17.89
CA ASN A 93 21.34 2.71 18.85
C ASN A 93 21.14 3.43 20.21
N GLY A 94 19.89 3.43 20.72
CA GLY A 94 19.54 4.04 22.00
C GLY A 94 19.28 5.55 21.94
N GLN A 95 19.30 6.15 20.75
CA GLN A 95 18.94 7.56 20.52
C GLN A 95 17.64 7.63 19.71
N ARG A 96 16.82 8.67 19.98
CA ARG A 96 15.64 8.98 19.17
C ARG A 96 16.07 9.86 18.00
N VAL A 97 15.79 9.43 16.78
CA VAL A 97 16.09 10.20 15.55
C VAL A 97 14.85 10.29 14.68
N SER A 98 14.70 11.38 13.92
CA SER A 98 13.63 11.46 12.91
C SER A 98 13.86 10.40 11.84
N ALA A 99 12.84 9.58 11.56
CA ALA A 99 12.90 8.58 10.52
C ALA A 99 13.09 9.20 9.13
N VAL A 100 12.44 10.34 8.90
CA VAL A 100 12.52 11.10 7.65
C VAL A 100 13.91 11.70 7.49
N ASP A 101 14.40 12.44 8.49
CA ASP A 101 15.75 13.03 8.40
C ASP A 101 16.85 11.97 8.26
N HIS A 102 16.69 10.83 8.92
CA HIS A 102 17.62 9.71 8.80
C HIS A 102 17.79 9.27 7.35
N ILE A 103 16.70 9.07 6.59
CA ILE A 103 16.79 8.68 5.18
C ILE A 103 17.23 9.83 4.26
N LEU A 104 16.82 11.07 4.55
CA LEU A 104 17.26 12.26 3.79
C LEU A 104 18.77 12.48 3.91
N GLN A 105 19.38 12.09 5.03
CA GLN A 105 20.82 12.18 5.28
C GLN A 105 21.60 10.93 4.80
N GLY A 106 20.95 10.03 4.07
CA GLY A 106 21.58 8.82 3.52
C GLY A 106 21.75 7.70 4.55
N GLY A 107 21.02 7.76 5.66
CA GLY A 107 20.99 6.72 6.67
C GLY A 107 20.39 5.41 6.13
N SER A 108 20.99 4.29 6.51
CA SER A 108 20.49 2.97 6.12
C SER A 108 19.21 2.60 6.87
N MET A 109 18.23 2.08 6.14
CA MET A 109 16.98 1.55 6.68
C MET A 109 16.55 0.36 5.83
N THR A 110 16.30 -0.79 6.45
CA THR A 110 15.88 -2.01 5.74
C THR A 110 14.61 -1.74 4.92
N GLY A 111 14.64 -1.94 3.60
CA GLY A 111 13.51 -1.67 2.70
C GLY A 111 13.42 -0.22 2.18
N TRP A 112 14.29 0.68 2.63
CA TRP A 112 14.53 1.95 1.94
C TRP A 112 15.62 1.72 0.89
N VAL A 113 15.21 1.56 -0.36
CA VAL A 113 16.14 1.35 -1.49
C VAL A 113 15.88 2.43 -2.52
N ALA A 114 16.85 3.33 -2.69
CA ALA A 114 16.86 4.35 -3.70
C ALA A 114 18.12 4.21 -4.58
N ARG A 115 18.03 4.66 -5.83
CA ARG A 115 19.12 4.65 -6.80
C ARG A 115 19.00 5.85 -7.74
N PRO A 116 20.12 6.32 -8.34
CA PRO A 116 20.03 7.25 -9.46
C PRO A 116 19.10 6.72 -10.54
N GLY A 117 18.22 7.58 -11.02
CA GLY A 117 17.24 7.32 -12.06
C GLY A 117 17.77 7.65 -13.46
N ASN A 118 16.86 8.12 -14.30
CA ASN A 118 17.14 8.48 -15.69
C ASN A 118 17.59 9.95 -15.78
N MET A 119 18.34 10.28 -16.83
CA MET A 119 18.50 11.68 -17.23
C MET A 119 17.17 12.18 -17.78
N ILE A 120 16.60 13.22 -17.17
CA ILE A 120 15.32 13.82 -17.56
C ILE A 120 15.64 15.04 -18.41
N GLU A 121 15.56 14.90 -19.75
CA GLU A 121 15.99 15.93 -20.70
C GLU A 121 15.31 17.29 -20.47
N GLN A 122 14.04 17.28 -20.05
CA GLN A 122 13.24 18.48 -19.77
C GLN A 122 13.82 19.33 -18.63
N THR A 123 14.60 18.73 -17.73
CA THR A 123 15.19 19.41 -16.57
C THR A 123 16.71 19.47 -16.66
N GLY A 124 17.35 18.60 -17.46
CA GLY A 124 18.79 18.40 -17.48
C GLY A 124 19.34 17.74 -16.21
N ARG A 125 18.47 17.10 -15.40
CA ARG A 125 18.80 16.49 -14.11
C ARG A 125 18.71 14.97 -14.18
N VAL A 126 19.51 14.30 -13.36
CA VAL A 126 19.35 12.86 -13.11
C VAL A 126 18.28 12.69 -12.03
N GLY A 127 17.22 11.95 -12.35
CA GLY A 127 16.14 11.67 -11.40
C GLY A 127 16.59 10.78 -10.23
N LEU A 128 15.74 10.67 -9.22
CA LEU A 128 15.94 9.78 -8.07
C LEU A 128 14.83 8.73 -8.05
N GLN A 129 15.19 7.45 -8.16
CA GLN A 129 14.23 6.34 -8.21
C GLN A 129 14.23 5.55 -6.91
N THR A 130 13.06 5.31 -6.34
CA THR A 130 12.85 4.31 -5.27
C THR A 130 12.44 2.96 -5.88
N VAL A 131 12.93 1.86 -5.31
CA VAL A 131 12.71 0.51 -5.86
C VAL A 131 11.39 -0.07 -5.32
N LEU A 132 10.53 -0.50 -6.25
CA LEU A 132 9.30 -1.23 -5.96
C LEU A 132 9.63 -2.67 -5.52
N GLU A 133 9.10 -3.08 -4.37
CA GLU A 133 9.25 -4.40 -3.76
C GLU A 133 7.86 -5.01 -3.48
N GLN A 134 7.03 -5.13 -4.52
CA GLN A 134 5.67 -5.68 -4.40
C GLN A 134 5.61 -7.02 -3.68
N GLY A 135 4.62 -7.18 -2.80
CA GLY A 135 4.44 -8.38 -1.99
C GLY A 135 5.43 -8.52 -0.82
N SER A 136 6.44 -7.64 -0.73
CA SER A 136 7.27 -7.54 0.46
C SER A 136 6.57 -6.77 1.57
N LYS A 137 6.89 -7.12 2.82
CA LYS A 137 6.53 -6.33 4.02
C LYS A 137 7.69 -5.47 4.51
N THR A 138 8.72 -5.28 3.67
CA THR A 138 9.92 -4.50 4.01
C THR A 138 9.99 -3.18 3.27
N GLY A 139 9.86 -3.21 1.94
CA GLY A 139 10.09 -2.07 1.06
C GLY A 139 8.81 -1.43 0.49
N GLN A 140 8.97 -0.67 -0.57
CA GLN A 140 7.88 0.02 -1.27
C GLN A 140 6.90 -1.00 -1.86
N GLY A 141 5.66 -1.00 -1.40
CA GLY A 141 4.64 -1.94 -1.88
C GLY A 141 3.93 -1.46 -3.14
N HIS A 142 3.81 -0.15 -3.31
CA HIS A 142 3.09 0.50 -4.41
C HIS A 142 3.96 1.53 -5.10
N THR A 143 3.73 1.73 -6.41
CA THR A 143 4.44 2.73 -7.21
C THR A 143 4.34 4.11 -6.56
N ASP A 144 5.48 4.80 -6.43
CA ASP A 144 5.61 6.17 -5.89
C ASP A 144 5.20 6.37 -4.41
N GLN A 145 4.96 5.29 -3.67
CA GLN A 145 4.55 5.36 -2.25
C GLN A 145 5.54 6.15 -1.38
N TRP A 146 6.84 5.98 -1.59
CA TRP A 146 7.86 6.72 -0.83
C TRP A 146 7.87 8.20 -1.16
N MET A 147 7.72 8.57 -2.43
CA MET A 147 7.57 9.97 -2.85
C MET A 147 6.36 10.60 -2.17
N ALA A 148 5.22 9.90 -2.15
CA ALA A 148 3.99 10.37 -1.55
C ALA A 148 4.09 10.58 -0.03
N ILE A 149 4.71 9.64 0.70
CA ILE A 149 4.95 9.80 2.14
C ILE A 149 5.85 11.01 2.41
N LEU A 150 6.93 11.18 1.65
CA LEU A 150 7.83 12.32 1.78
C LEU A 150 7.14 13.64 1.44
N ALA A 151 6.23 13.64 0.46
CA ALA A 151 5.40 14.81 0.14
C ALA A 151 4.49 15.22 1.28
N GLN A 152 3.87 14.26 1.99
CA GLN A 152 3.06 14.54 3.17
C GLN A 152 3.87 15.05 4.38
N CYS A 153 5.20 14.97 4.31
CA CYS A 153 6.09 15.60 5.29
C CYS A 153 6.43 17.06 4.93
N GLU A 154 5.75 17.66 3.93
CA GLU A 154 5.88 19.07 3.52
C GLU A 154 7.31 19.48 3.14
N LEU A 155 8.07 18.54 2.57
CA LEU A 155 9.43 18.80 2.11
C LEU A 155 9.38 19.73 0.89
N PRO A 156 10.17 20.82 0.83
CA PRO A 156 10.22 21.65 -0.36
C PRO A 156 10.88 20.90 -1.53
N PRO A 157 10.63 21.30 -2.81
CA PRO A 157 11.23 20.63 -3.97
C PRO A 157 12.76 20.55 -3.94
N ASP A 158 13.43 21.56 -3.37
CA ASP A 158 14.89 21.63 -3.26
C ASP A 158 15.44 20.90 -2.01
N GLN A 159 14.59 20.25 -1.20
CA GLN A 159 15.00 19.48 -0.03
C GLN A 159 16.06 18.43 -0.42
N PRO A 160 17.28 18.50 0.14
CA PRO A 160 18.35 17.57 -0.17
C PRO A 160 18.06 16.14 0.30
N ILE A 161 18.46 15.17 -0.51
CA ILE A 161 18.44 13.72 -0.25
C ILE A 161 19.83 13.17 -0.57
N GLN A 162 20.53 12.66 0.43
CA GLN A 162 21.85 12.06 0.27
C GLN A 162 21.74 10.60 -0.13
N LEU A 163 22.47 10.20 -1.16
CA LEU A 163 22.54 8.83 -1.65
C LEU A 163 23.94 8.54 -2.18
N ASP A 164 24.64 7.55 -1.59
CA ASP A 164 25.96 7.10 -2.02
C ASP A 164 26.98 8.24 -2.26
N GLY A 165 26.96 9.26 -1.40
CA GLY A 165 27.85 10.43 -1.50
C GLY A 165 27.46 11.47 -2.55
N GLN A 166 26.31 11.29 -3.21
CA GLN A 166 25.70 12.26 -4.11
C GLN A 166 24.50 12.92 -3.43
N THR A 167 24.21 14.16 -3.81
CA THR A 167 23.03 14.89 -3.35
C THR A 167 22.01 14.97 -4.48
N PHE A 168 20.85 14.39 -4.22
CA PHE A 168 19.62 14.56 -4.99
C PHE A 168 18.67 15.50 -4.22
N THR A 169 17.49 15.73 -4.78
CA THR A 169 16.45 16.58 -4.22
C THR A 169 15.08 15.91 -4.34
N MET A 170 14.07 16.42 -3.62
CA MET A 170 12.69 16.01 -3.84
C MET A 170 12.24 16.24 -5.30
N GLU A 171 12.70 17.31 -5.94
CA GLU A 171 12.48 17.60 -7.36
C GLU A 171 12.98 16.46 -8.26
N ASP A 172 14.16 15.87 -7.97
CA ASP A 172 14.68 14.73 -8.73
C ASP A 172 13.77 13.49 -8.61
N MET A 173 13.15 13.28 -7.44
CA MET A 173 12.21 12.19 -7.23
C MET A 173 10.87 12.44 -7.94
N ILE A 174 10.35 13.67 -7.89
CA ILE A 174 9.12 14.08 -8.56
C ILE A 174 9.23 13.89 -10.07
N TRP A 175 10.31 14.39 -10.68
CA TRP A 175 10.53 14.24 -12.11
C TRP A 175 10.77 12.79 -12.52
N GLN A 176 11.43 11.99 -11.68
CA GLN A 176 11.57 10.56 -11.95
C GLN A 176 10.23 9.84 -11.94
N ALA A 177 9.34 10.13 -10.99
CA ALA A 177 7.99 9.57 -10.93
C ALA A 177 7.18 9.94 -12.17
N MET A 178 7.17 11.23 -12.55
CA MET A 178 6.48 11.71 -13.77
C MET A 178 6.99 11.01 -15.04
N TRP A 179 8.31 10.83 -15.15
CA TRP A 179 8.92 10.11 -16.27
C TRP A 179 8.54 8.62 -16.30
N ASP A 180 8.40 8.01 -15.12
CA ASP A 180 8.09 6.60 -14.93
C ASP A 180 6.61 6.24 -14.93
N VAL A 181 5.70 7.22 -14.96
CA VAL A 181 4.24 7.00 -15.03
C VAL A 181 3.80 5.87 -15.99
N PRO A 182 4.29 5.77 -17.25
CA PRO A 182 3.91 4.70 -18.15
C PRO A 182 4.34 3.28 -17.72
N ARG A 183 5.29 3.16 -16.78
CA ARG A 183 5.75 1.86 -16.25
C ARG A 183 4.84 1.29 -15.17
N ASN A 184 3.87 2.07 -14.68
CA ASN A 184 2.92 1.61 -13.68
C ASN A 184 1.87 0.68 -14.33
N VAL A 185 2.22 -0.59 -14.44
CA VAL A 185 1.39 -1.62 -15.12
C VAL A 185 0.09 -1.93 -14.38
N ASP A 186 0.08 -1.75 -13.05
CA ASP A 186 -1.09 -1.96 -12.22
C ASP A 186 -2.12 -0.83 -12.35
N ARG A 187 -1.73 0.29 -12.97
CA ARG A 187 -2.56 1.48 -13.16
C ARG A 187 -3.12 2.07 -11.86
N GLU A 188 -2.47 1.79 -10.74
CA GLU A 188 -2.75 2.39 -9.44
C GLU A 188 -1.88 3.65 -9.27
N TYR A 189 -2.50 4.82 -9.47
CA TYR A 189 -1.86 6.13 -9.39
C TYR A 189 -2.17 6.89 -8.09
N SER A 190 -2.88 6.31 -7.12
CA SER A 190 -3.29 6.99 -5.89
C SER A 190 -2.10 7.58 -5.13
N TRP A 191 -1.01 6.83 -4.97
CA TRP A 191 0.23 7.32 -4.37
C TRP A 191 0.92 8.36 -5.25
N THR A 192 1.01 8.13 -6.56
CA THR A 192 1.53 9.10 -7.52
C THR A 192 0.78 10.44 -7.41
N LEU A 193 -0.55 10.40 -7.34
CA LEU A 193 -1.42 11.58 -7.24
C LEU A 193 -1.20 12.32 -5.92
N ILE A 194 -1.12 11.63 -4.78
CA ILE A 194 -0.81 12.26 -3.48
C ILE A 194 0.52 13.02 -3.57
N GLY A 195 1.55 12.37 -4.12
CA GLY A 195 2.86 12.98 -4.27
C GLY A 195 2.85 14.17 -5.25
N LEU A 196 2.36 14.00 -6.46
CA LEU A 196 2.40 15.04 -7.50
C LEU A 196 1.53 16.25 -7.16
N THR A 197 0.32 16.05 -6.62
CA THR A 197 -0.59 17.17 -6.28
C THR A 197 -0.12 17.99 -5.07
N SER A 198 0.86 17.49 -4.31
CA SER A 198 1.55 18.29 -3.29
C SER A 198 2.49 19.35 -3.88
N TYR A 199 2.88 19.21 -5.15
CA TYR A 199 3.90 20.08 -5.79
C TYR A 199 3.42 20.75 -7.08
N LEU A 200 2.43 20.17 -7.76
CA LEU A 200 2.01 20.58 -9.10
C LEU A 200 0.52 20.96 -9.10
N PRO A 201 0.13 21.94 -9.94
CA PRO A 201 -1.28 22.25 -10.12
C PRO A 201 -2.01 21.08 -10.81
N THR A 202 -3.33 21.02 -10.65
CA THR A 202 -4.16 19.92 -11.17
C THR A 202 -4.25 19.87 -12.70
N ASP A 203 -3.83 20.93 -13.40
CA ASP A 203 -3.79 21.03 -14.86
C ASP A 203 -2.38 20.86 -15.45
N PHE A 204 -1.42 20.44 -14.62
CA PHE A 204 -0.05 20.25 -15.05
C PHE A 204 0.06 19.11 -16.06
N GLN A 205 0.81 19.36 -17.15
CA GLN A 205 1.09 18.40 -18.22
C GLN A 205 2.59 18.20 -18.41
N TRP A 206 2.98 16.97 -18.74
CA TRP A 206 4.37 16.62 -19.01
C TRP A 206 4.49 15.56 -20.10
N GLN A 207 5.69 15.42 -20.66
CA GLN A 207 6.03 14.29 -21.52
C GLN A 207 6.74 13.21 -20.70
N ALA A 208 6.22 11.98 -20.75
CA ALA A 208 6.81 10.83 -20.06
C ALA A 208 7.74 10.04 -20.99
N GLN A 209 8.33 8.96 -20.48
CA GLN A 209 9.33 8.18 -21.24
C GLN A 209 8.81 7.50 -22.50
N ASP A 210 7.48 7.31 -22.61
CA ASP A 210 6.83 6.75 -23.79
C ASP A 210 6.66 7.80 -24.91
N GLY A 211 7.15 9.03 -24.68
CA GLY A 211 7.02 10.17 -25.58
C GLY A 211 5.61 10.77 -25.60
N GLN A 212 4.66 10.23 -24.84
CA GLN A 212 3.29 10.74 -24.78
C GLN A 212 3.16 11.86 -23.77
N THR A 213 2.17 12.72 -23.99
CA THR A 213 1.73 13.69 -22.99
C THR A 213 0.87 13.00 -21.93
N TRP A 214 1.21 13.25 -20.69
CA TRP A 214 0.46 12.88 -19.49
C TRP A 214 0.07 14.14 -18.73
N SER A 215 -0.98 14.04 -17.92
CA SER A 215 -1.43 15.14 -17.06
C SER A 215 -1.98 14.59 -15.76
N ILE A 216 -2.11 15.46 -14.75
CA ILE A 216 -2.74 15.08 -13.48
C ILE A 216 -4.19 14.64 -13.72
N GLU A 217 -4.95 15.32 -14.60
CA GLU A 217 -6.32 14.90 -14.91
C GLU A 217 -6.38 13.54 -15.59
N LYS A 218 -5.40 13.19 -16.44
CA LYS A 218 -5.34 11.86 -17.06
C LYS A 218 -5.12 10.78 -16.00
N LEU A 219 -4.28 11.02 -15.00
CA LEU A 219 -4.07 10.09 -13.89
C LEU A 219 -5.34 9.93 -13.05
N VAL A 220 -6.02 11.04 -12.72
CA VAL A 220 -7.31 11.02 -12.02
C VAL A 220 -8.36 10.27 -12.81
N GLN A 221 -8.46 10.51 -14.13
CA GLN A 221 -9.40 9.80 -14.99
C GLN A 221 -9.16 8.29 -14.93
N ILE A 222 -7.90 7.84 -15.09
CA ILE A 222 -7.57 6.42 -15.04
C ILE A 222 -7.96 5.82 -13.70
N GLU A 223 -7.67 6.49 -12.58
CA GLU A 223 -8.06 6.03 -11.24
C GLU A 223 -9.58 5.96 -11.06
N THR A 224 -10.33 6.96 -11.54
CA THR A 224 -11.80 6.95 -11.43
C THR A 224 -12.49 5.91 -12.32
N GLU A 225 -11.82 5.49 -13.40
CA GLU A 225 -12.27 4.41 -14.28
C GLU A 225 -11.81 3.04 -13.79
N HIS A 226 -10.87 2.98 -12.84
CA HIS A 226 -10.35 1.75 -12.29
C HIS A 226 -11.37 1.11 -11.34
N ASP A 227 -11.93 -0.03 -11.75
CA ASP A 227 -12.87 -0.77 -10.91
C ASP A 227 -12.10 -1.56 -9.84
N VAL A 228 -12.28 -1.17 -8.57
CA VAL A 228 -11.68 -1.85 -7.40
C VAL A 228 -12.36 -3.20 -7.06
N HIS A 229 -13.31 -3.66 -7.88
CA HIS A 229 -14.07 -4.91 -7.67
C HIS A 229 -13.91 -5.97 -8.76
N ALA A 230 -12.92 -5.84 -9.66
CA ALA A 230 -12.64 -6.84 -10.70
C ALA A 230 -11.88 -8.08 -10.20
#